data_AF-Q30XZ3-F1
#
_entry.id   AF-Q30XZ3-F1
#
_cell.length_a   1.000
_cell.length_b   1.000
_cell.length_c   1.000
_cell.angle_alpha   90.00
_cell.angle_beta   90.00
_cell.angle_gamma   90.00
#
_symmetry.space_group_name_H-M   'P 1'
#
loop_
_entity.id
_entity.type
_entity.pdbx_description
1 polymer ?
#
loop_
_entity_poly.entity_id
_entity_poly.type
_entity_poly.pdbx_seq_one_letter_code
_entity_poly.pdbx_strand_id
1 'polypeptide(L)'
;MSEKNMPEKTVSERDGESSDAPRDTAMSGAQKHSAEKMGRKSSAAVPAARSASVFCCFPADDPVYAEHFPGAPCVPGSLLMQAFIRAAEQMTGPAPDAGQWTFTGVRFRKFVPPGTHVCTVSAVTDGSGSAYRCTLLVDGVAAVTGTIQCA
;
A
#
# COMPACT_ATOMS: atom_id res chain seq x y z
N MET A 1 -32.55 35.90 20.65
CA MET A 1 -33.63 36.15 19.68
C MET A 1 -33.02 36.64 18.39
N SER A 2 -32.95 35.78 17.37
CA SER A 2 -33.05 36.14 15.96
C SER A 2 -33.18 34.83 15.18
N GLU A 3 -34.42 34.59 14.76
CA GLU A 3 -34.85 33.56 13.84
C GLU A 3 -34.22 33.75 12.44
N LYS A 4 -34.09 32.65 11.69
CA LYS A 4 -34.78 32.36 10.41
C LYS A 4 -33.98 31.31 9.61
N ASN A 5 -34.49 30.08 9.46
CA ASN A 5 -35.42 29.60 8.41
C ASN A 5 -34.63 29.11 7.16
N MET A 6 -34.41 27.80 6.94
CA MET A 6 -35.29 26.76 6.34
C MET A 6 -34.82 26.42 4.90
N PRO A 7 -35.40 25.43 4.18
CA PRO A 7 -34.83 24.09 3.99
C PRO A 7 -34.50 23.77 2.52
N GLU A 8 -33.64 22.77 2.26
CA GLU A 8 -33.53 22.18 0.91
C GLU A 8 -34.21 20.81 0.83
N LYS A 9 -35.12 20.74 -0.13
CA LYS A 9 -35.94 19.60 -0.54
C LYS A 9 -35.12 18.62 -1.36
N THR A 10 -35.41 17.35 -1.08
CA THR A 10 -35.65 16.24 -2.01
C THR A 10 -35.61 16.54 -3.51
N VAL A 11 -34.74 15.83 -4.23
CA VAL A 11 -34.99 15.39 -5.62
C VAL A 11 -34.83 13.88 -5.65
N SER A 12 -35.94 13.21 -5.93
CA SER A 12 -36.04 11.78 -6.20
C SER A 12 -36.99 11.63 -7.37
N GLU A 13 -36.47 11.45 -8.59
CA GLU A 13 -37.28 10.97 -9.70
C GLU A 13 -36.48 9.92 -10.48
N ARG A 14 -37.13 8.76 -10.62
CA ARG A 14 -36.69 7.56 -11.29
C ARG A 14 -37.39 7.56 -12.64
N ASP A 15 -36.62 7.52 -13.71
CA ASP A 15 -37.13 7.29 -15.06
C ASP A 15 -36.78 5.88 -15.54
N GLY A 16 -37.72 5.27 -16.26
CA GLY A 16 -37.36 4.40 -17.37
C GLY A 16 -37.63 2.92 -17.20
N GLU A 17 -38.89 2.56 -17.31
CA GLU A 17 -39.41 1.22 -17.60
C GLU A 17 -39.01 0.79 -19.03
N SER A 18 -38.51 -0.44 -19.20
CA SER A 18 -38.68 -1.19 -20.45
C SER A 18 -38.43 -2.69 -20.18
N SER A 19 -39.54 -3.40 -20.01
CA SER A 19 -39.62 -4.85 -20.13
C SER A 19 -39.87 -5.20 -21.61
N ASP A 20 -39.11 -6.13 -22.17
CA ASP A 20 -39.63 -6.97 -23.23
C ASP A 20 -39.05 -8.39 -23.14
N ALA A 21 -39.93 -9.35 -23.35
CA ALA A 21 -39.83 -10.76 -22.98
C ALA A 21 -39.05 -11.62 -24.01
N PRO A 22 -38.67 -12.86 -23.65
CA PRO A 22 -37.86 -13.74 -24.50
C PRO A 22 -38.73 -14.63 -25.40
N ARG A 23 -38.14 -15.19 -26.48
CA ARG A 23 -38.38 -16.59 -26.90
C ARG A 23 -37.46 -17.06 -28.04
N ASP A 24 -37.11 -18.32 -27.89
CA ASP A 24 -36.21 -19.19 -28.65
C ASP A 24 -36.50 -19.32 -30.15
N THR A 25 -35.50 -19.73 -30.93
CA THR A 25 -35.45 -21.06 -31.60
C THR A 25 -34.12 -21.25 -32.34
N ALA A 26 -33.52 -22.42 -32.11
CA ALA A 26 -32.28 -22.92 -32.68
C ALA A 26 -32.44 -23.46 -34.12
N MET A 27 -31.31 -23.59 -34.84
CA MET A 27 -30.91 -24.73 -35.71
C MET A 27 -29.57 -24.36 -36.39
N SER A 28 -28.46 -25.01 -36.04
CA SER A 28 -27.87 -26.18 -36.72
C SER A 28 -26.99 -25.83 -37.92
N GLY A 29 -25.70 -26.19 -37.85
CA GLY A 29 -24.80 -26.07 -38.99
C GLY A 29 -23.33 -26.38 -38.73
N ALA A 30 -22.96 -27.65 -38.92
CA ALA A 30 -21.68 -28.13 -39.48
C ALA A 30 -20.35 -27.85 -38.75
N GLN A 31 -19.87 -28.93 -38.16
CA GLN A 31 -18.51 -29.25 -37.73
C GLN A 31 -17.60 -29.47 -38.96
N LYS A 32 -16.33 -29.00 -38.92
CA LYS A 32 -15.10 -29.83 -38.93
C LYS A 32 -13.81 -29.13 -39.42
N HIS A 33 -12.72 -29.60 -38.81
CA HIS A 33 -11.31 -29.71 -39.26
C HIS A 33 -10.30 -28.57 -39.02
N SER A 34 -9.47 -28.84 -37.99
CA SER A 34 -8.00 -28.91 -38.06
C SER A 34 -7.21 -27.63 -38.34
N ALA A 35 -6.53 -27.12 -37.31
CA ALA A 35 -5.08 -26.94 -37.34
C ALA A 35 -4.58 -26.59 -35.93
N GLU A 36 -3.77 -27.50 -35.42
CA GLU A 36 -2.91 -27.37 -34.25
C GLU A 36 -2.08 -26.07 -34.34
N LYS A 37 -2.34 -25.12 -33.45
CA LYS A 37 -1.45 -23.98 -33.23
C LYS A 37 -0.97 -24.06 -31.80
N MET A 38 0.18 -24.71 -31.64
CA MET A 38 1.01 -24.70 -30.44
C MET A 38 1.46 -23.26 -30.18
N GLY A 39 0.55 -22.46 -29.62
CA GLY A 39 0.82 -21.12 -29.16
C GLY A 39 1.78 -21.22 -27.98
N ARG A 40 3.02 -20.80 -28.20
CA ARG A 40 3.94 -20.43 -27.12
C ARG A 40 3.13 -19.61 -26.12
N LYS A 41 2.89 -20.17 -24.94
CA LYS A 41 2.39 -19.41 -23.81
C LYS A 41 3.44 -18.34 -23.56
N SER A 42 3.20 -17.14 -24.08
CA SER A 42 3.94 -15.95 -23.71
C SER A 42 3.77 -15.86 -22.20
N SER A 43 4.79 -16.25 -21.46
CA SER A 43 4.89 -15.93 -20.05
C SER A 43 4.83 -14.42 -20.00
N ALA A 44 3.68 -13.88 -19.62
CA ALA A 44 3.55 -12.47 -19.34
C ALA A 44 4.68 -12.14 -18.34
N ALA A 45 5.52 -11.18 -18.71
CA ALA A 45 6.51 -10.67 -17.78
C ALA A 45 5.74 -10.24 -16.53
N VAL A 46 6.06 -10.86 -15.38
CA VAL A 46 5.55 -10.38 -14.10
C VAL A 46 5.97 -8.91 -14.05
N PRO A 47 5.04 -7.94 -13.98
CA PRO A 47 5.43 -6.54 -13.92
C PRO A 47 6.37 -6.37 -12.73
N ALA A 48 7.52 -5.72 -12.96
CA ALA A 48 8.49 -5.50 -11.91
C ALA A 48 7.78 -4.81 -10.73
N ALA A 49 7.88 -5.41 -9.54
CA ALA A 49 7.24 -4.87 -8.36
C ALA A 49 7.68 -3.42 -8.12
N ARG A 50 6.73 -2.50 -7.95
CA ARG A 50 7.00 -1.08 -7.68
C ARG A 50 7.85 -0.99 -6.41
N SER A 51 8.95 -0.25 -6.47
CA SER A 51 9.84 -0.01 -5.33
C SER A 51 10.35 1.42 -5.30
N ALA A 52 10.72 1.89 -4.12
CA ALA A 52 11.29 3.20 -3.87
C ALA A 52 12.33 3.11 -2.76
N SER A 53 13.32 4.01 -2.82
CA SER A 53 14.26 4.25 -1.74
C SER A 53 14.11 5.70 -1.29
N VAL A 54 14.00 5.91 0.02
CA VAL A 54 13.81 7.23 0.63
C VAL A 54 14.81 7.42 1.76
N PHE A 55 15.14 8.66 2.07
CA PHE A 55 15.94 9.00 3.24
C PHE A 55 15.01 9.27 4.44
N CYS A 56 15.26 8.59 5.55
CA CYS A 56 14.62 8.83 6.83
C CYS A 56 15.58 9.59 7.73
N CYS A 57 15.20 10.81 8.14
CA CYS A 57 16.00 11.66 9.01
C CYS A 57 15.47 11.57 10.45
N PHE A 58 16.37 11.28 11.38
CA PHE A 58 16.14 11.26 12.82
C PHE A 58 17.12 12.26 13.47
N PRO A 59 16.73 13.52 13.68
CA PRO A 59 17.64 14.58 14.14
C PRO A 59 18.30 14.22 15.46
N ALA A 60 19.63 14.26 15.54
CA ALA A 60 20.38 13.82 16.73
C ALA A 60 20.17 14.71 17.97
N ASP A 61 19.65 15.91 17.76
CA ASP A 61 19.28 16.89 18.77
C ASP A 61 17.84 16.75 19.28
N ASP A 62 17.07 15.75 18.81
CA ASP A 62 15.72 15.49 19.31
C ASP A 62 15.75 15.13 20.82
N PRO A 63 14.94 15.79 21.66
CA PRO A 63 14.90 15.53 23.10
C PRO A 63 14.62 14.07 23.48
N VAL A 64 13.98 13.28 22.62
CA VAL A 64 13.71 11.85 22.88
C VAL A 64 15.00 11.07 23.18
N TYR A 65 16.13 11.48 22.59
CA TYR A 65 17.41 10.80 22.74
C TYR A 65 18.10 11.05 24.08
N ALA A 66 17.69 12.09 24.83
CA ALA A 66 18.17 12.30 26.18
C ALA A 66 17.75 11.13 27.10
N GLU A 67 16.56 10.58 26.86
CA GLU A 67 15.96 9.50 27.66
C GLU A 67 15.98 8.13 26.94
N HIS A 68 16.38 8.07 25.66
CA HIS A 68 16.33 6.86 24.83
C HIS A 68 17.58 6.66 23.94
N PHE A 69 18.71 6.18 24.47
CA PHE A 69 19.02 5.93 25.88
C PHE A 69 20.17 6.85 26.30
N PRO A 70 20.20 7.34 27.55
CA PRO A 70 21.29 8.22 28.01
C PRO A 70 22.68 7.61 27.74
N GLY A 71 23.56 8.36 27.07
CA GLY A 71 24.93 7.93 26.73
C GLY A 71 25.05 6.97 25.54
N ALA A 72 23.96 6.40 25.03
CA ALA A 72 23.93 5.54 23.87
C ALA A 72 22.60 5.73 23.10
N PRO A 73 22.40 6.91 22.45
CA PRO A 73 21.14 7.25 21.83
C PRO A 73 20.81 6.31 20.66
N CYS A 74 19.55 5.87 20.57
CA CYS A 74 19.07 5.07 19.45
C CYS A 74 17.63 5.46 19.09
N VAL A 75 17.28 5.33 17.81
CA VAL A 75 15.94 5.63 17.31
C VAL A 75 14.91 4.67 17.92
N PRO A 76 13.86 5.19 18.61
CA PRO A 76 12.78 4.37 19.11
C PRO A 76 12.12 3.52 18.02
N GLY A 77 11.74 2.28 18.37
CA GLY A 77 11.05 1.37 17.45
C GLY A 77 9.78 1.97 16.84
N SER A 78 9.04 2.78 17.60
CA SER A 78 7.84 3.48 17.11
C SER A 78 8.15 4.52 16.03
N LEU A 79 9.24 5.27 16.14
CA LEU A 79 9.67 6.22 15.10
C LEU A 79 10.12 5.49 13.83
N LEU A 80 10.77 4.33 13.98
CA LEU A 80 11.14 3.47 12.85
C LEU A 80 9.89 2.93 12.12
N MET A 81 8.86 2.53 12.87
CA MET A 81 7.57 2.12 12.30
C MET A 81 6.88 3.27 11.57
N GLN A 82 6.86 4.47 12.15
CA GLN A 82 6.32 5.66 11.49
C GLN A 82 7.09 5.98 10.19
N ALA A 83 8.41 5.81 10.19
CA ALA A 83 9.24 6.01 9.01
C ALA A 83 8.87 5.04 7.87
N PHE A 84 8.52 3.78 8.17
CA PHE A 84 8.00 2.86 7.17
C PHE A 84 6.66 3.31 6.57
N ILE A 85 5.74 3.79 7.41
CA ILE A 85 4.46 4.36 6.94
C ILE A 85 4.72 5.55 6.00
N ARG A 86 5.51 6.53 6.43
CA ARG A 86 5.84 7.72 5.62
C ARG A 86 6.52 7.35 4.31
N ALA A 87 7.40 6.35 4.33
CA ALA A 87 8.07 5.87 3.13
C ALA A 87 7.10 5.19 2.14
N ALA A 88 6.12 4.43 2.63
CA ALA A 88 5.07 3.88 1.78
C ALA A 88 4.12 4.96 1.25
N GLU A 89 3.72 5.93 2.09
CA GLU A 89 2.88 7.06 1.67
C GLU A 89 3.54 7.89 0.55
N GLN A 90 4.87 8.02 0.53
CA GLN A 90 5.58 8.64 -0.59
C GLN A 90 5.43 7.86 -1.91
N MET A 91 5.23 6.54 -1.82
CA MET A 91 5.01 5.69 -2.99
C MET A 91 3.55 5.65 -3.42
N THR A 92 2.61 5.65 -2.46
CA THR A 92 1.19 5.37 -2.69
C THR A 92 0.28 6.59 -2.64
N GLY A 93 0.79 7.72 -2.14
CA GLY A 93 -0.03 8.81 -1.63
C GLY A 93 -0.42 8.57 -0.15
N PRO A 94 -0.91 9.63 0.53
CA PRO A 94 -1.37 9.53 1.91
C PRO A 94 -2.54 8.56 2.04
N ALA A 95 -2.57 7.78 3.12
CA ALA A 95 -3.74 6.95 3.44
C ALA A 95 -4.94 7.87 3.79
N PRO A 96 -6.17 7.50 3.41
CA PRO A 96 -7.38 8.27 3.73
C PRO A 96 -7.55 8.49 5.24
N ASP A 97 -7.19 7.48 6.03
CA ASP A 97 -7.22 7.50 7.49
C ASP A 97 -5.86 7.07 8.06
N ALA A 98 -5.25 7.92 8.89
CA ALA A 98 -3.92 7.70 9.50
C ALA A 98 -3.83 6.50 10.47
N GLY A 99 -4.84 5.63 10.54
CA GLY A 99 -4.95 4.48 11.44
C GLY A 99 -5.04 3.11 10.77
N GLN A 100 -4.95 3.00 9.45
CA GLN A 100 -5.18 1.73 8.73
C GLN A 100 -3.92 0.90 8.43
N TRP A 101 -2.76 1.29 8.96
CA TRP A 101 -1.52 0.53 8.75
C TRP A 101 -1.37 -0.60 9.76
N THR A 102 -1.29 -1.83 9.25
CA THR A 102 -0.94 -3.02 10.04
C THR A 102 0.50 -3.41 9.76
N PHE A 103 1.19 -3.94 10.77
CA PHE A 103 2.58 -4.37 10.67
C PHE A 103 2.68 -5.87 10.89
N THR A 104 3.40 -6.56 10.02
CA THR A 104 3.65 -8.00 10.14
C THR A 104 5.13 -8.31 9.97
N GLY A 105 5.63 -9.29 10.73
CA GLY A 105 7.01 -9.77 10.60
C GLY A 105 8.08 -8.71 10.86
N VAL A 106 7.80 -7.68 11.69
CA VAL A 106 8.80 -6.67 12.03
C VAL A 106 9.94 -7.31 12.83
N ARG A 107 11.17 -7.02 12.41
CA ARG A 107 12.42 -7.50 13.04
C ARG A 107 13.39 -6.34 13.18
N PHE A 108 13.78 -6.04 14.41
CA PHE A 108 14.85 -5.12 14.76
C PHE A 108 16.12 -5.96 14.98
N ARG A 109 17.07 -5.86 14.05
CA ARG A 109 18.29 -6.67 14.02
C ARG A 109 19.51 -5.92 14.56
N LYS A 110 19.50 -4.59 14.47
CA LYS A 110 20.55 -3.69 14.94
C LYS A 110 19.93 -2.44 15.55
N PHE A 111 20.62 -1.83 16.51
CA PHE A 111 20.30 -0.48 16.96
C PHE A 111 20.51 0.50 15.80
N VAL A 112 19.60 1.45 15.68
CA VAL A 112 19.66 2.51 14.69
C VAL A 112 20.07 3.78 15.44
N PRO A 113 21.24 4.37 15.18
CA PRO A 113 21.61 5.64 15.80
C PRO A 113 20.78 6.80 15.20
N PRO A 114 20.64 7.94 15.88
CA PRO A 114 20.13 9.16 15.25
C PRO A 114 20.96 9.52 14.01
N GLY A 115 20.34 10.14 13.02
CA GLY A 115 20.97 10.47 11.74
C GLY A 115 20.06 10.22 10.55
N THR A 116 20.66 10.19 9.36
CA THR A 116 19.94 9.92 8.10
C THR A 116 20.22 8.50 7.64
N HIS A 117 19.15 7.73 7.41
CA HIS A 117 19.23 6.33 6.99
C HIS A 117 18.43 6.09 5.71
N VAL A 118 18.83 5.10 4.93
CA VAL A 118 18.08 4.68 3.73
C VAL A 118 16.98 3.71 4.13
N CYS A 119 15.76 3.99 3.71
CA CYS A 119 14.62 3.08 3.80
C CYS A 119 14.19 2.68 2.40
N THR A 120 14.13 1.38 2.14
CA THR A 120 13.60 0.82 0.90
C THR A 120 12.20 0.28 1.14
N VAL A 121 11.27 0.61 0.24
CA VAL A 121 9.91 0.10 0.24
C VAL A 121 9.63 -0.58 -1.09
N SER A 122 8.97 -1.72 -1.07
CA SER A 122 8.61 -2.48 -2.29
C SER A 122 7.24 -3.09 -2.15
N ALA A 123 6.40 -2.95 -3.18
CA ALA A 123 5.09 -3.57 -3.23
C ALA A 123 5.21 -5.10 -3.21
N VAL A 124 4.41 -5.75 -2.37
CA VAL A 124 4.29 -7.21 -2.34
C VAL A 124 3.19 -7.61 -3.31
N THR A 125 3.53 -8.44 -4.29
CA THR A 125 2.59 -8.91 -5.31
C THR A 125 1.92 -10.19 -4.83
N ASP A 126 1.09 -10.10 -3.78
CA ASP A 126 0.33 -11.25 -3.24
C ASP A 126 -1.13 -11.30 -3.74
N GLY A 127 -1.52 -10.40 -4.64
CA GLY A 127 -2.87 -10.29 -5.18
C GLY A 127 -3.82 -9.42 -4.35
N SER A 128 -3.43 -8.99 -3.14
CA SER A 128 -4.23 -8.09 -2.28
C SER A 128 -4.03 -6.60 -2.60
N GLY A 129 -2.92 -6.24 -3.25
CA GLY A 129 -2.67 -4.89 -3.77
C GLY A 129 -2.25 -3.84 -2.73
N SER A 130 -2.11 -4.18 -1.44
CA SER A 130 -1.92 -3.17 -0.38
C SER A 130 -0.79 -3.45 0.61
N ALA A 131 0.04 -4.49 0.37
CA ALA A 131 1.16 -4.84 1.25
C ALA A 131 2.51 -4.36 0.69
N TYR A 132 3.38 -3.89 1.58
CA TYR A 132 4.69 -3.32 1.26
C TYR A 132 5.77 -3.88 2.17
N ARG A 133 6.82 -4.44 1.59
CA ARG A 133 8.03 -4.83 2.32
C ARG A 133 8.91 -3.62 2.53
N CYS A 134 9.27 -3.36 3.77
CA CYS A 134 10.10 -2.25 4.19
C CYS A 134 11.43 -2.75 4.76
N THR A 135 12.52 -2.05 4.48
CA THR A 135 13.84 -2.31 5.05
C THR A 135 14.56 -1.00 5.30
N LEU A 136 14.98 -0.77 6.55
CA LEU A 136 15.85 0.34 6.92
C LEU A 136 17.29 -0.16 7.04
N LEU A 137 18.20 0.55 6.39
CA LEU A 137 19.62 0.23 6.31
C LEU A 137 20.42 1.15 7.22
N VAL A 138 21.34 0.56 7.99
CA VAL A 138 22.41 1.26 8.71
C VAL A 138 23.73 0.76 8.13
N ASP A 139 24.54 1.67 7.60
CA ASP A 139 25.80 1.37 6.92
C ASP A 139 25.64 0.28 5.82
N GLY A 140 24.55 0.37 5.06
CA GLY A 140 24.22 -0.59 3.99
C GLY A 140 23.70 -1.95 4.48
N VAL A 141 23.57 -2.17 5.79
CA VAL A 141 23.07 -3.43 6.36
C VAL A 141 21.66 -3.27 6.90
N ALA A 142 20.78 -4.24 6.62
CA ALA A 142 19.42 -4.26 7.14
C ALA A 142 19.39 -4.26 8.68
N ALA A 143 19.02 -3.12 9.26
CA ALA A 143 18.85 -2.92 10.69
C ALA A 143 17.41 -3.20 11.12
N VAL A 144 16.43 -2.83 10.31
CA VAL A 144 15.01 -3.08 10.56
C VAL A 144 14.36 -3.58 9.29
N THR A 145 13.57 -4.65 9.40
CA THR A 145 12.78 -5.19 8.29
C THR A 145 11.35 -5.41 8.73
N GLY A 146 10.38 -5.28 7.84
CA GLY A 146 8.99 -5.62 8.12
C GLY A 146 8.13 -5.59 6.87
N THR A 147 6.87 -5.98 7.01
CA THR A 147 5.83 -5.73 6.01
C THR A 147 4.77 -4.85 6.64
N ILE A 148 4.34 -3.84 5.90
CA ILE A 148 3.20 -3.00 6.27
C ILE A 148 2.08 -3.17 5.26
N GLN A 149 0.85 -3.09 5.72
CA GLN A 149 -0.32 -3.20 4.84
C GLN A 149 -1.33 -2.12 5.22
N CYS A 150 -1.83 -1.41 4.21
CA CYS A 150 -2.97 -0.52 4.38
C CYS A 150 -4.26 -1.34 4.26
N ALA A 151 -5.12 -1.24 5.26
CA ALA A 151 -6.49 -1.77 5.22
C ALA A 151 -7.40 -0.92 4.34
#